data_AF-A0A4J1Z5B9-F1
#
_entry.id   AF-A0A4J1Z5B9-F1
#
_cell.length_a   1.000
_cell.length_b   1.000
_cell.length_c   1.000
_cell.angle_alpha   90.00
_cell.angle_beta   90.00
_cell.angle_gamma   90.00
#
_symmetry.space_group_name_H-M   'P 1'
#
loop_
_entity.id
_entity.type
_entity.pdbx_description
1 polymer ?
#
loop_
_entity_poly.entity_id
_entity_poly.type
_entity_poly.pdbx_seq_one_letter_code
_entity_poly.pdbx_strand_id
1 'polypeptide(L)' 'MKGYDIFTPIAATDLGFEPGIPVIEAGPILFRIPAMSAPVFDNIEAAIKEHGLS' A
#
# COMPACT_ATOMS: atom_id res chain seq x y z
N MET A 1 4.69 -12.03 -15.30
CA MET A 1 4.09 -11.25 -14.21
C MET A 1 3.70 -9.90 -14.77
N LYS A 2 2.40 -9.57 -14.81
CA LYS A 2 1.99 -8.17 -15.01
C LYS A 2 2.39 -7.44 -13.73
N GLY A 3 3.16 -6.36 -13.84
CA GLY A 3 3.41 -5.49 -12.70
C GLY A 3 2.07 -4.99 -12.17
N TYR A 4 1.90 -5.01 -10.86
CA TYR A 4 0.75 -4.40 -10.20
C TYR A 4 1.21 -3.10 -9.56
N ASP A 5 0.34 -2.10 -9.55
CA ASP A 5 0.57 -0.82 -8.89
C ASP A 5 -0.28 -0.75 -7.62
N ILE A 6 0.33 -0.40 -6.49
CA ILE A 6 -0.34 -0.15 -5.21
C ILE A 6 0.02 1.25 -4.76
N PHE A 7 -0.99 2.01 -4.36
CA PHE A 7 -0.78 3.35 -3.82
C PHE A 7 -0.58 3.27 -2.31
N THR A 8 0.59 3.69 -1.81
CA THR A 8 0.96 3.62 -0.39
C THR A 8 1.19 5.02 0.21
N PRO A 9 0.13 5.79 0.52
CA PRO A 9 0.29 7.13 1.05
C PRO A 9 0.88 7.11 2.47
N ILE A 10 1.83 8.01 2.71
CA ILE A 10 2.45 8.24 4.03
C ILE A 10 1.59 9.20 4.89
N ALA A 11 0.78 10.03 4.24
CA ALA A 11 -0.15 10.94 4.88
C ALA A 11 -1.52 10.80 4.20
N ALA A 12 -2.59 10.88 4.98
CA ALA A 12 -3.97 10.93 4.49
C ALA A 12 -4.21 12.27 3.79
N THR A 13 -3.74 12.38 2.55
CA THR A 13 -4.01 13.51 1.68
C THR A 13 -5.27 13.24 0.89
N ASP A 14 -6.21 14.17 0.92
CA ASP A 14 -7.33 14.16 -0.02
C ASP A 14 -6.78 14.49 -1.41
N LEU A 15 -6.79 13.49 -2.30
CA LEU A 15 -6.26 13.60 -3.66
C LEU A 15 -7.25 14.31 -4.60
N GLY A 16 -8.50 14.54 -4.17
CA GLY A 16 -9.56 15.06 -5.02
C GLY A 16 -10.08 14.07 -6.06
N PHE A 17 -9.63 12.81 -6.00
CA PHE A 17 -10.10 11.68 -6.78
C PHE A 17 -9.84 10.36 -6.03
N GLU A 18 -10.65 9.33 -6.31
CA GLU A 18 -10.44 7.98 -5.78
C GLU A 18 -9.48 7.20 -6.70
N PRO A 19 -8.33 6.72 -6.20
CA PRO A 19 -7.43 5.91 -7.01
C PRO A 19 -8.11 4.61 -7.45
N GLY A 20 -8.05 4.29 -8.74
CA GLY A 20 -8.54 3.02 -9.30
C GLY A 20 -7.62 1.81 -9.01
N ILE A 21 -6.65 1.98 -8.12
CA ILE A 21 -5.70 0.97 -7.66
C ILE A 21 -5.80 0.83 -6.14
N PRO A 22 -5.47 -0.33 -5.57
CA PRO A 22 -5.54 -0.53 -4.13
C PRO A 22 -4.73 0.52 -3.38
N VAL A 23 -5.35 1.10 -2.34
CA VAL A 23 -4.74 2.11 -1.47
C VAL A 23 -4.44 1.47 -0.12
N ILE A 24 -3.20 1.54 0.34
CA ILE A 24 -2.76 1.00 1.63
C ILE A 24 -2.06 2.11 2.40
N GLU A 25 -2.63 2.54 3.52
CA GLU A 25 -2.00 3.56 4.34
C GLU A 25 -0.69 3.03 4.94
N ALA A 26 0.41 3.64 4.52
CA ALA A 26 1.75 3.29 4.95
C ALA A 26 2.15 4.04 6.21
N GLY A 27 1.56 5.21 6.46
CA GLY A 27 1.98 6.13 7.51
C GLY A 27 3.48 6.46 7.48
N PRO A 28 4.01 7.14 8.51
CA PRO A 28 5.43 7.48 8.59
C PRO A 28 6.37 6.29 8.82
N ILE A 29 5.83 5.10 9.14
CA ILE A 29 6.63 3.96 9.60
C ILE A 29 7.49 3.37 8.48
N LEU A 30 6.98 3.34 7.24
CA LEU A 30 7.71 2.91 6.05
C LEU A 30 8.93 3.79 5.75
N PHE A 31 8.84 5.10 6.04
CA PHE A 31 9.93 6.03 5.77
C PHE A 31 10.93 6.15 6.93
N ARG A 32 10.46 6.00 8.18
CA ARG A 32 11.28 6.30 9.38
C ARG A 32 11.93 5.08 10.00
N ILE A 33 11.31 3.91 9.91
CA ILE A 33 11.84 2.69 10.55
C ILE A 33 11.59 1.48 9.62
N PRO A 34 12.49 1.21 8.66
CA PRO A 34 12.34 0.10 7.72
C PRO A 34 12.20 -1.28 8.40
N ALA A 35 12.72 -1.45 9.62
CA ALA A 35 12.57 -2.68 10.38
C ALA A 35 11.14 -2.89 10.95
N MET A 36 10.33 -1.83 11.01
CA MET A 36 8.97 -1.84 11.55
C MET A 36 7.89 -1.78 10.45
N SER A 37 8.27 -1.89 9.18
CA SER A 37 7.34 -1.86 8.04
C SER A 37 6.69 -3.21 7.73
N ALA A 38 7.04 -4.28 8.47
CA ALA A 38 6.44 -5.60 8.36
C ALA A 38 4.89 -5.58 8.25
N PRO A 39 4.13 -4.92 9.15
CA PRO A 39 2.66 -4.88 9.03
C PRO A 39 2.17 -4.21 7.76
N VAL A 40 2.92 -3.26 7.18
CA VAL A 40 2.53 -2.65 5.91
C VAL A 40 2.77 -3.60 4.74
N PHE A 41 3.88 -4.35 4.77
CA PHE A 41 4.15 -5.39 3.78
C PHE A 41 3.14 -6.53 3.85
N ASP A 42 2.73 -6.95 5.06
CA ASP A 42 1.67 -7.94 5.24
C ASP A 42 0.34 -7.47 4.63
N ASN A 43 -0.01 -6.19 4.81
CA ASN A 43 -1.18 -5.58 4.18
C ASN A 43 -1.08 -5.53 2.66
N ILE A 44 0.11 -5.22 2.12
CA ILE A 44 0.39 -5.24 0.68
C ILE A 44 0.18 -6.66 0.12
N GLU A 45 0.74 -7.68 0.76
CA GLU A 45 0.56 -9.06 0.35
C GLU A 45 -0.90 -9.53 0.42
N ALA A 46 -1.62 -9.13 1.47
CA ALA A 46 -3.04 -9.43 1.62
C ALA A 46 -3.86 -8.82 0.47
N ALA A 47 -3.63 -7.55 0.15
CA ALA A 47 -4.32 -6.86 -0.95
C ALA A 47 -4.03 -7.52 -2.32
N ILE A 48 -2.79 -7.94 -2.57
CA ILE A 48 -2.41 -8.65 -3.80
C ILE A 48 -3.20 -9.96 -3.95
N LYS A 49 -3.32 -10.72 -2.84
CA LYS A 49 -4.05 -12.01 -2.82
C LYS A 49 -5.56 -11.79 -2.97
N GLU A 50 -6.14 -10.81 -2.28
CA GLU A 50 -7.57 -10.51 -2.31
C GLU A 50 -8.04 -10.07 -3.70
N HIS A 51 -7.24 -9.26 -4.39
CA HIS A 51 -7.57 -8.80 -5.74
C HIS A 51 -7.25 -9.83 -6.84
N GLY A 52 -6.78 -11.04 -6.49
CA GLY A 52 -6.48 -12.10 -7.44
C GLY A 52 -5.37 -11.73 -8.43
N LEU A 53 -4.42 -10.89 -7.99
CA LEU A 53 -3.35 -10.33 -8.82
C LEU A 53 -2.09 -11.22 -8.86
N SER A 54 -2.16 -12.44 -8.32
CA SER A 54 -1.05 -13.43 -8.22
C SER A 54 -1.09 -14.48 -9.33
#